data_AF-A0A661GK22-F1
#
_entry.id   AF-A0A661GK22-F1
#
_cell.length_a   1.000
_cell.length_b   1.000
_cell.length_c   1.000
_cell.angle_alpha   90.00
_cell.angle_beta   90.00
_cell.angle_gamma   90.00
#
_symmetry.space_group_name_H-M   'P 1'
#
loop_
_entity.id
_entity.type
_entity.pdbx_description
1 polymer ?
#
loop_
_entity_poly.entity_id
_entity_poly.type
_entity_poly.pdbx_seq_one_letter_code
_entity_poly.pdbx_strand_id
1 'polypeptide(L)'
;IELLRQQNPKLRSLIDFFDTAVIGAQLLRTWNLPESIWKTVEHQDFPEFTPPQKIPEDIVSATAVFYVARLCHQRLHKVSESRLPTLFLNEYLSLLNWKDLSLGSVLGEKVAPSLRKKGKALPASLAALLD
;
A
#
# COMPACT_ATOMS: atom_id res chain seq x y z
N ILE A 1 -4.44 -11.03 7.86
CA ILE A 1 -3.86 -11.93 8.90
C ILE A 1 -4.83 -12.24 10.03
N GLU A 2 -5.73 -11.33 10.41
CA GLU A 2 -6.64 -11.61 11.54
C GLU A 2 -7.52 -12.84 11.39
N LEU A 3 -7.96 -13.16 10.17
CA LEU A 3 -8.69 -14.41 9.91
C LEU A 3 -7.88 -15.66 10.33
N LEU A 4 -6.58 -15.68 10.02
CA LEU A 4 -5.68 -16.78 10.38
C LEU A 4 -5.50 -16.88 11.89
N ARG A 5 -5.38 -15.73 12.58
CA ARG A 5 -5.31 -15.68 14.06
C ARG A 5 -6.59 -16.18 14.71
N GLN A 6 -7.76 -15.82 14.17
CA GLN A 6 -9.06 -16.26 14.66
C GLN A 6 -9.27 -17.76 14.46
N GLN A 7 -8.86 -18.29 13.32
CA GLN A 7 -8.99 -19.73 13.02
C GLN A 7 -7.98 -20.59 13.79
N ASN A 8 -6.81 -20.05 14.12
CA ASN A 8 -5.71 -20.81 14.75
C ASN A 8 -5.17 -20.13 16.01
N PRO A 9 -5.98 -20.02 17.09
CA PRO A 9 -5.60 -19.27 18.28
C PRO A 9 -4.35 -19.83 18.99
N LYS A 10 -4.10 -21.14 18.89
CA LYS A 10 -2.90 -21.80 19.44
C LYS A 10 -1.60 -21.42 18.71
N LEU A 11 -1.69 -20.93 17.47
CA LEU A 11 -0.55 -20.55 16.65
C LEU A 11 -0.32 -19.04 16.61
N ARG A 12 -1.10 -18.27 17.38
CA ARG A 12 -1.07 -16.80 17.35
C ARG A 12 0.33 -16.22 17.56
N SER A 13 1.05 -16.72 18.57
CA SER A 13 2.42 -16.28 18.85
C SER A 13 3.37 -16.55 17.69
N LEU A 14 3.22 -17.68 16.98
CA LEU A 14 4.02 -18.02 15.81
C LEU A 14 3.68 -17.11 14.62
N ILE A 15 2.41 -16.82 14.39
CA ILE A 15 1.96 -15.90 13.32
C ILE A 15 2.58 -14.51 13.49
N ASP A 16 2.78 -14.07 14.73
CA ASP A 16 3.34 -12.76 15.04
C ASP A 16 4.85 -12.64 14.75
N PHE A 17 5.57 -13.76 14.59
CA PHE A 17 6.98 -13.77 14.21
C PHE A 17 7.24 -13.61 12.72
N PHE A 18 6.23 -13.83 11.89
CA PHE A 18 6.38 -13.76 10.44
C PHE A 18 6.02 -12.37 9.92
N ASP A 19 6.72 -11.98 8.85
CA ASP A 19 6.38 -10.78 8.10
C ASP A 19 4.93 -10.87 7.58
N THR A 20 4.17 -9.81 7.84
CA THR A 20 2.77 -9.71 7.43
C THR A 20 2.60 -9.75 5.91
N ALA A 21 3.54 -9.17 5.16
CA ALA A 21 3.54 -9.18 3.71
C ALA A 21 3.70 -10.61 3.16
N VAL A 22 4.63 -11.38 3.72
CA VAL A 22 4.90 -12.76 3.32
C VAL A 22 3.73 -13.68 3.64
N ILE A 23 3.18 -13.63 4.86
CA ILE A 23 1.98 -14.42 5.19
C ILE A 23 0.81 -14.05 4.28
N GLY A 24 0.58 -12.75 4.08
CA GLY A 24 -0.47 -12.24 3.20
C GLY A 24 -0.34 -12.80 1.79
N ALA A 25 0.86 -12.75 1.21
CA ALA A 25 1.13 -13.29 -0.12
C ALA A 25 0.88 -14.80 -0.20
N GLN A 26 1.37 -15.59 0.77
CA GLN A 26 1.15 -17.04 0.77
C GLN A 26 -0.35 -17.41 0.89
N LEU A 27 -1.13 -16.64 1.66
CA LEU A 27 -2.57 -16.84 1.75
C LEU A 27 -3.25 -16.58 0.39
N LEU A 28 -2.92 -15.46 -0.26
CA LEU A 28 -3.49 -15.10 -1.57
C LEU A 28 -3.07 -16.10 -2.66
N ARG A 29 -1.85 -16.61 -2.60
CA ARG A 29 -1.37 -17.70 -3.46
C ARG A 29 -2.17 -18.98 -3.24
N THR A 30 -2.43 -19.34 -1.99
CA THR A 30 -3.20 -20.55 -1.63
C THR A 30 -4.65 -20.45 -2.11
N TRP A 31 -5.21 -19.24 -2.17
CA TRP A 31 -6.51 -18.97 -2.77
C TRP A 31 -6.51 -18.90 -4.30
N ASN A 32 -5.38 -19.26 -4.93
CA ASN A 32 -5.24 -19.32 -6.38
C ASN A 32 -5.46 -17.97 -7.09
N LEU A 33 -5.07 -16.85 -6.46
CA LEU A 33 -5.06 -15.54 -7.10
C LEU A 33 -3.89 -15.41 -8.10
N PRO A 34 -4.02 -14.52 -9.11
CA PRO A 34 -2.95 -14.25 -10.07
C PRO A 34 -1.61 -13.90 -9.41
N GLU A 35 -0.53 -14.38 -10.02
CA GLU A 35 0.85 -14.22 -9.53
C GLU A 35 1.26 -12.77 -9.28
N SER A 36 0.89 -11.88 -10.20
CA SER A 36 1.16 -10.45 -10.05
C SER A 36 0.56 -9.85 -8.78
N ILE A 37 -0.59 -10.34 -8.31
CA ILE A 37 -1.26 -9.80 -7.11
C ILE A 37 -0.52 -10.22 -5.85
N TRP A 38 -0.29 -11.52 -5.65
CA TRP A 38 0.32 -11.96 -4.40
C TRP A 38 1.80 -11.60 -4.32
N LYS A 39 2.53 -11.54 -5.44
CA LYS A 39 3.91 -11.01 -5.47
C LYS A 39 3.97 -9.53 -5.11
N THR A 40 3.03 -8.72 -5.60
CA THR A 40 2.94 -7.30 -5.22
C THR A 40 2.76 -7.15 -3.72
N VAL A 41 1.90 -7.98 -3.11
CA VAL A 41 1.68 -8.00 -1.66
C VAL A 41 2.93 -8.46 -0.91
N GLU A 42 3.65 -9.46 -1.42
CA GLU A 42 4.91 -9.92 -0.83
C GLU A 42 5.98 -8.80 -0.80
N HIS A 43 6.01 -7.96 -1.84
CA HIS A 43 7.00 -6.89 -2.01
C HIS A 43 6.47 -5.51 -1.60
N GLN A 44 5.34 -5.43 -0.89
CA GLN A 44 4.64 -4.16 -0.63
C GLN A 44 5.45 -3.13 0.18
N ASP A 45 6.38 -3.61 1.02
CA ASP A 45 7.20 -2.78 1.91
C ASP A 45 8.59 -2.47 1.33
N PHE A 46 8.93 -3.06 0.18
CA PHE A 46 10.23 -2.86 -0.47
C PHE A 46 10.50 -1.40 -0.88
N PRO A 47 9.50 -0.63 -1.36
CA PRO A 47 9.69 0.79 -1.71
C PRO A 47 10.22 1.67 -0.57
N GLU A 48 10.14 1.22 0.68
CA GLU A 48 10.73 1.94 1.82
C GLU A 48 12.26 1.95 1.79
N PHE A 49 12.86 0.92 1.21
CA PHE A 49 14.31 0.66 1.29
C PHE A 49 14.97 0.42 -0.07
N THR A 50 14.19 0.35 -1.15
CA THR A 50 14.71 0.03 -2.47
C THR A 50 14.14 0.98 -3.53
N PRO A 51 14.94 1.34 -4.55
CA PRO A 51 14.44 2.09 -5.69
C PRO A 51 13.70 1.16 -6.67
N PRO A 52 12.85 1.70 -7.58
CA PRO A 52 12.01 0.90 -8.48
C PRO A 52 12.78 -0.12 -9.34
N GLN A 53 14.02 0.18 -9.72
CA GLN A 53 14.86 -0.68 -10.58
C GLN A 53 15.29 -1.99 -9.89
N LYS A 54 15.08 -2.11 -8.58
CA LYS A 54 15.37 -3.32 -7.80
C LYS A 54 14.13 -4.20 -7.57
N ILE A 55 12.95 -3.73 -7.98
CA ILE A 55 11.71 -4.51 -7.92
C ILE A 55 11.53 -5.27 -9.24
N PRO A 56 11.05 -6.53 -9.21
CA PRO A 56 10.76 -7.29 -10.42
C PRO A 56 9.83 -6.53 -11.40
N GLU A 57 10.16 -6.57 -12.69
CA GLU A 57 9.47 -5.79 -13.74
C GLU A 57 7.98 -6.13 -13.87
N ASP A 58 7.59 -7.37 -13.58
CA ASP A 58 6.22 -7.86 -13.64
C ASP A 58 5.31 -7.24 -12.57
N ILE A 59 5.88 -6.70 -11.49
CA ILE A 59 5.13 -6.16 -10.34
C ILE A 59 5.46 -4.69 -10.01
N VAL A 60 6.54 -4.12 -10.56
CA VAL A 60 7.03 -2.78 -10.16
C VAL A 60 5.96 -1.70 -10.22
N SER A 61 5.13 -1.69 -11.27
CA SER A 61 4.04 -0.72 -11.40
C SER A 61 2.94 -0.92 -10.36
N ALA A 62 2.57 -2.16 -10.08
CA ALA A 62 1.56 -2.47 -9.06
C ALA A 62 2.07 -2.13 -7.66
N THR A 63 3.33 -2.46 -7.36
CA THR A 63 3.99 -2.12 -6.09
C THR A 63 4.09 -0.60 -5.91
N ALA A 64 4.42 0.15 -6.97
CA ALA A 64 4.45 1.61 -6.93
C ALA A 64 3.08 2.21 -6.58
N VAL A 65 2.00 1.74 -7.21
CA VAL A 65 0.64 2.17 -6.90
C VAL A 65 0.30 1.86 -5.44
N PHE A 66 0.64 0.66 -4.98
CA PHE A 66 0.34 0.21 -3.61
C PHE A 66 1.08 1.07 -2.56
N TYR A 67 2.36 1.34 -2.80
CA TYR A 67 3.19 2.21 -1.97
C TYR A 67 2.64 3.64 -1.89
N VAL A 68 2.34 4.28 -3.02
CA VAL A 68 1.80 5.65 -3.05
C VAL A 68 0.42 5.69 -2.38
N ALA A 69 -0.43 4.68 -2.61
CA ALA A 69 -1.72 4.58 -1.93
C ALA A 69 -1.55 4.48 -0.41
N ARG A 70 -0.57 3.71 0.09
CA ARG A 70 -0.27 3.58 1.52
C ARG A 70 0.20 4.91 2.12
N LEU A 71 1.06 5.63 1.41
CA LEU A 71 1.51 6.96 1.83
C LEU A 71 0.35 7.96 1.89
N CYS A 72 -0.52 7.98 0.86
CA CYS A 72 -1.72 8.80 0.86
C CYS A 72 -2.65 8.45 2.04
N HIS A 73 -2.84 7.16 2.31
CA HIS A 73 -3.62 6.70 3.47
C HIS A 73 -3.01 7.19 4.79
N GLN A 74 -1.70 7.05 4.99
CA GLN A 74 -1.02 7.54 6.20
C GLN A 74 -1.15 9.07 6.35
N ARG A 75 -1.07 9.83 5.24
CA ARG A 75 -1.31 11.28 5.25
C ARG A 75 -2.75 11.64 5.62
N LEU A 76 -3.75 10.92 5.12
CA LEU A 76 -5.15 11.09 5.53
C LEU A 76 -5.34 10.87 7.04
N HIS A 77 -4.59 9.95 7.61
CA HIS A 77 -4.53 9.70 9.06
C HIS A 77 -3.60 10.67 9.82
N LYS A 78 -3.19 11.79 9.21
CA LYS A 78 -2.38 12.86 9.82
C LYS A 78 -1.01 12.39 10.32
N VAL A 79 -0.46 11.31 9.75
CA VAL A 79 0.94 10.94 9.99
C VAL A 79 1.85 12.04 9.43
N SER A 80 2.83 12.46 10.24
CA SER A 80 3.80 13.49 9.85
C SER A 80 4.67 13.02 8.69
N GLU A 81 5.01 13.92 7.76
CA GLU A 81 5.82 13.58 6.59
C GLU A 81 7.20 13.03 6.97
N SER A 82 7.79 13.51 8.08
CA SER A 82 9.06 13.01 8.62
C SER A 82 9.04 11.55 9.06
N ARG A 83 7.86 10.94 9.24
CA ARG A 83 7.69 9.53 9.61
C ARG A 83 7.34 8.66 8.42
N LEU A 84 7.15 9.25 7.25
CA LEU A 84 6.78 8.51 6.05
C LEU A 84 8.05 7.98 5.36
N PRO A 85 8.03 6.75 4.86
CA PRO A 85 9.16 6.18 4.14
C PRO A 85 9.21 6.75 2.72
N THR A 86 9.68 7.99 2.55
CA THR A 86 9.65 8.74 1.28
C THR A 86 10.99 8.79 0.55
N LEU A 87 11.95 7.97 0.97
CA LEU A 87 13.34 7.98 0.45
C LEU A 87 13.41 7.91 -1.08
N PHE A 88 12.59 7.06 -1.69
CA PHE A 88 12.54 6.85 -3.14
C PHE A 88 11.22 7.35 -3.77
N LEU A 89 10.49 8.22 -3.07
CA LEU A 89 9.14 8.64 -3.50
C LEU A 89 9.15 9.23 -4.92
N ASN A 90 10.13 10.07 -5.24
CA ASN A 90 10.19 10.76 -6.53
C ASN A 90 10.36 9.78 -7.70
N GLU A 91 11.12 8.71 -7.50
CA GLU A 91 11.35 7.64 -8.46
C GLU A 91 10.07 6.83 -8.68
N TYR A 92 9.34 6.51 -7.61
CA TYR A 92 8.06 5.82 -7.69
C TYR A 92 6.97 6.69 -8.34
N LEU A 93 6.92 7.99 -8.05
CA LEU A 93 6.00 8.92 -8.72
C LEU A 93 6.33 9.07 -10.20
N SER A 94 7.63 9.10 -10.54
CA SER A 94 8.08 9.14 -11.93
C SER A 94 7.64 7.92 -12.73
N LEU A 95 7.64 6.73 -12.10
CA LEU A 95 7.13 5.49 -12.70
C LEU A 95 5.62 5.57 -13.01
N LEU A 96 4.87 6.33 -12.21
CA LEU A 96 3.43 6.54 -12.36
C LEU A 96 3.07 7.74 -13.26
N ASN A 97 4.04 8.31 -13.98
CA ASN A 97 3.89 9.53 -14.77
C ASN A 97 3.44 10.76 -13.95
N TRP A 98 3.78 10.80 -12.66
CA TRP A 98 3.53 11.90 -11.72
C TRP A 98 4.82 12.61 -11.33
N LYS A 99 5.69 12.79 -12.33
CA LYS A 99 6.92 13.58 -12.20
C LYS A 99 6.57 14.98 -11.69
N ASP A 100 7.40 15.51 -10.80
CA ASP A 100 7.27 16.84 -10.19
C ASP A 100 6.09 17.04 -9.22
N LEU A 101 5.29 16.00 -8.96
CA LEU A 101 4.26 16.06 -7.92
C LEU A 101 4.85 15.70 -6.55
N SER A 102 4.45 16.45 -5.52
CA SER A 102 4.67 16.06 -4.14
C SER A 102 3.60 15.05 -3.68
N LEU A 103 3.85 14.32 -2.59
CA LEU A 103 2.81 13.48 -1.97
C LEU A 103 1.56 14.29 -1.61
N GLY A 104 1.73 15.54 -1.16
CA GLY A 104 0.64 16.46 -0.86
C GLY A 104 -0.19 16.80 -2.11
N SER A 105 0.47 17.10 -3.22
CA SER A 105 -0.18 17.36 -4.52
C SER A 105 -0.91 16.13 -5.04
N VAL A 106 -0.29 14.94 -4.97
CA VAL A 106 -0.95 13.68 -5.35
C VAL A 106 -2.22 13.47 -4.54
N LEU A 107 -2.14 13.65 -3.22
CA LEU A 107 -3.30 13.48 -2.35
C LEU A 107 -4.39 14.51 -2.63
N GLY A 108 -4.04 15.80 -2.67
CA GLY A 108 -4.98 16.91 -2.77
C GLY A 108 -5.59 17.09 -4.17
N GLU A 109 -4.82 16.85 -5.23
CA GLU A 109 -5.23 17.14 -6.61
C GLU A 109 -5.75 15.92 -7.36
N LYS A 110 -5.26 14.71 -7.01
CA LYS A 110 -5.63 13.48 -7.73
C LYS A 110 -6.51 12.57 -6.89
N VAL A 111 -6.04 12.17 -5.70
CA VAL A 111 -6.66 11.10 -4.91
C VAL A 111 -7.93 11.57 -4.20
N ALA A 112 -7.84 12.61 -3.36
CA ALA A 112 -8.98 13.08 -2.57
C ALA A 112 -10.16 13.54 -3.44
N PRO A 113 -9.98 14.30 -4.55
CA PRO A 113 -11.09 14.65 -5.43
C PRO A 113 -11.76 13.44 -6.05
N SER A 114 -10.98 12.43 -6.46
CA SER A 114 -11.50 11.20 -7.05
C SER A 114 -12.28 10.36 -6.04
N LEU A 115 -11.83 10.31 -4.79
CA LEU A 115 -12.55 9.66 -3.70
C LEU A 115 -13.85 10.42 -3.37
N ARG A 116 -13.82 11.74 -3.22
CA ARG A 116 -15.03 12.56 -2.95
C ARG A 116 -16.11 12.40 -4.03
N LYS A 117 -15.72 12.31 -5.32
CA LYS A 117 -16.66 12.02 -6.42
C LYS A 117 -17.40 10.68 -6.22
N LYS A 118 -16.77 9.71 -5.56
CA LYS A 118 -17.35 8.41 -5.21
C LYS A 118 -17.93 8.37 -3.79
N GLY A 119 -18.14 9.53 -3.15
CA GLY A 119 -18.49 9.64 -1.73
C GLY A 119 -19.67 8.78 -1.28
N LYS A 120 -20.69 8.59 -2.12
CA LYS A 120 -21.86 7.75 -1.81
C LYS A 120 -21.53 6.26 -1.63
N ALA A 121 -20.40 5.79 -2.15
CA ALA A 121 -19.94 4.41 -2.07
C ALA A 121 -18.76 4.23 -1.09
N LEU A 122 -18.31 5.31 -0.44
CA LEU A 122 -17.21 5.23 0.52
C LEU A 122 -17.73 4.82 1.92
N PRO A 123 -16.95 4.05 2.67
CA PRO A 123 -17.20 3.86 4.10
C PRO A 123 -17.22 5.21 4.83
N ALA A 124 -18.14 5.38 5.77
CA ALA A 124 -18.30 6.64 6.53
C ALA A 124 -17.00 7.08 7.24
N SER A 125 -16.24 6.11 7.76
CA SER A 125 -14.94 6.36 8.40
C SER A 125 -13.91 6.98 7.46
N LEU A 126 -13.94 6.62 6.18
CA LEU A 126 -13.03 7.18 5.17
C LEU A 126 -13.55 8.51 4.62
N ALA A 127 -14.86 8.67 4.47
CA ALA A 127 -15.47 9.93 4.06
C ALA A 127 -15.13 11.06 5.04
N ALA A 128 -15.22 10.81 6.35
CA ALA A 128 -14.89 11.78 7.40
C ALA A 128 -13.41 12.24 7.42
N LEU A 129 -12.50 11.49 6.78
CA LEU A 129 -11.08 11.88 6.64
C LEU A 129 -10.83 12.79 5.44
N LEU A 130 -11.83 12.95 4.55
CA LEU A 130 -11.76 13.75 3.34
C LEU A 130 -12.44 15.11 3.49
N ASP A 131 -13.09 15.38 4.62
CA ASP A 131 -13.70 16.67 4.96
C ASP A 131 -12.69 17.60 5.66
#